data_AF-A0A7S1XS95-F1
#
_entry.id   AF-A0A7S1XS95-F1
#
_cell.length_a   1.000
_cell.length_b   1.000
_cell.length_c   1.000
_cell.angle_alpha   90.00
_cell.angle_beta   90.00
_cell.angle_gamma   90.00
#
_symmetry.space_group_name_H-M   'P 1'
#
loop_
_entity.id
_entity.type
_entity.pdbx_description
1 polymer ?
#
loop_
_entity_poly.entity_id
_entity_poly.type
_entity_poly.pdbx_seq_one_letter_code
_entity_poly.pdbx_strand_id
1 'polypeptide(L)'
;GGGGGGGAPALVESCEATLHEEHWVRFDESVAATLTSTVEPLPMLYIDDYTVIKEVELRKLRRGDHCVVGLNPMRKIFPWLDGLLMMLGSWEVLRAYHHFVVLDDVADITEDGVPVTARGQPAMICEYSNTPVQALEEVLQRGIRNFFSDCAAFHELELYDYTKASTRGVFRVMKQDLSDADRDRIVADCRKLMEDYVPYDLFFTNCESAAFWLSRKTEEKGRYVSPQIPWALWSVLRYVLCFVGTACLAYLPQRNGILGQQCESLSREQDGVFGAPAGFGEAAANATDGASGGGLLDDSLYTYSSLWLHLIYHVFCTLPVALQTEVHLIRSTVHLVEQRGVLGDVVYHHLLIKEVFRAILVGGLATAAVALVPQMVHDTGLLREAQVISVTAYFVISSIFGALGQLIMRFMRHSGYGVPVPIFKRV
;
A
#
# COMPACT_ATOMS: atom_id res chain seq x y z
N GLY A 1 -66.76 -11.64 35.62
CA GLY A 1 -65.87 -12.23 34.61
C GLY A 1 -64.94 -11.15 34.12
N GLY A 2 -63.66 -11.24 34.45
CA GLY A 2 -62.64 -10.27 34.05
C GLY A 2 -62.03 -10.63 32.70
N GLY A 3 -62.04 -9.69 31.76
CA GLY A 3 -61.34 -9.80 30.49
C GLY A 3 -59.99 -9.09 30.59
N GLY A 4 -58.90 -9.85 30.63
CA GLY A 4 -57.53 -9.34 30.54
C GLY A 4 -57.11 -9.26 29.08
N GLY A 5 -56.99 -8.03 28.56
CA GLY A 5 -56.33 -7.75 27.29
C GLY A 5 -54.83 -7.61 27.50
N GLY A 6 -54.06 -8.64 27.14
CA GLY A 6 -52.60 -8.58 27.12
C GLY A 6 -52.12 -7.79 25.91
N GLY A 7 -51.72 -6.54 26.12
CA GLY A 7 -50.97 -5.75 25.15
C GLY A 7 -49.51 -6.22 25.11
N ALA A 8 -49.05 -6.71 23.97
CA ALA A 8 -47.64 -6.96 23.72
C ALA A 8 -46.88 -5.62 23.66
N PRO A 9 -45.70 -5.48 24.30
CA PRO A 9 -44.89 -4.30 24.11
C PRO A 9 -44.26 -4.36 22.71
N ALA A 10 -44.61 -3.39 21.86
CA ALA A 10 -43.85 -3.11 20.66
C ALA A 10 -42.43 -2.69 21.10
N LEU A 11 -41.45 -3.55 20.80
CA LEU A 11 -40.04 -3.18 20.81
C LEU A 11 -39.87 -2.10 19.73
N VAL A 12 -39.95 -0.85 20.16
CA VAL A 12 -39.48 0.30 19.38
C VAL A 12 -37.97 0.13 19.28
N GLU A 13 -37.49 -0.42 18.15
CA GLU A 13 -36.13 -0.20 17.70
C GLU A 13 -35.95 1.32 17.60
N SER A 14 -35.32 1.90 18.62
CA SER A 14 -34.78 3.24 18.51
C SER A 14 -33.66 3.17 17.48
N CYS A 15 -33.97 3.45 16.22
CA CYS A 15 -32.98 4.01 15.32
C CYS A 15 -32.41 5.22 16.04
N GLU A 16 -31.22 5.07 16.64
CA GLU A 16 -30.39 6.21 17.01
C GLU A 16 -30.21 7.02 15.74
N ALA A 17 -31.01 8.08 15.60
CA ALA A 17 -30.83 9.03 14.53
C ALA A 17 -29.44 9.63 14.74
N THR A 18 -28.48 9.18 13.94
CA THR A 18 -27.16 9.80 13.83
C THR A 18 -27.41 11.28 13.59
N LEU A 19 -27.18 12.12 14.60
CA LEU A 19 -27.31 13.57 14.48
C LEU A 19 -26.23 14.03 13.50
N HIS A 20 -26.60 14.13 12.23
CA HIS A 20 -25.77 14.73 11.20
C HIS A 20 -25.87 16.25 11.36
N GLU A 21 -24.95 16.87 12.08
CA GLU A 21 -24.76 18.31 12.01
C GLU A 21 -24.16 18.66 10.64
N GLU A 22 -24.99 19.16 9.72
CA GLU A 22 -24.55 19.65 8.42
C GLU A 22 -24.05 21.10 8.57
N HIS A 23 -22.73 21.29 8.47
CA HIS A 23 -22.14 22.63 8.34
C HIS A 23 -21.92 22.97 6.87
N TRP A 24 -22.47 24.11 6.44
CA TRP A 24 -22.41 24.57 5.05
C TRP A 24 -21.31 25.60 4.86
N VAL A 25 -20.48 25.39 3.84
CA VAL A 25 -19.52 26.37 3.34
C VAL A 25 -19.84 26.63 1.86
N ARG A 26 -20.25 27.85 1.53
CA ARG A 26 -20.41 28.27 0.13
C ARG A 26 -19.05 28.69 -0.41
N PHE A 27 -18.61 28.05 -1.50
CA PHE A 27 -17.39 28.43 -2.20
C PHE A 27 -17.68 29.52 -3.25
N ASP A 28 -18.72 29.33 -4.06
CA ASP A 28 -19.23 30.32 -5.01
C ASP A 28 -20.74 30.10 -5.29
N GLU A 29 -21.30 30.80 -6.31
CA GLU A 29 -22.72 30.67 -6.70
C GLU A 29 -23.09 29.29 -7.26
N SER A 30 -22.11 28.50 -7.70
CA SER A 30 -22.29 27.23 -8.41
C SER A 30 -21.95 25.98 -7.60
N VAL A 31 -21.16 26.13 -6.51
CA VAL A 31 -20.70 25.02 -5.66
C VAL A 31 -20.87 25.34 -4.18
N ALA A 32 -21.66 24.50 -3.51
CA ALA A 32 -21.72 24.44 -2.04
C ALA A 32 -21.02 23.17 -1.55
N ALA A 33 -20.25 23.28 -0.47
CA ALA A 33 -19.75 22.10 0.24
C ALA A 33 -20.45 21.94 1.59
N THR A 34 -20.94 20.74 1.84
CA THR A 34 -21.42 20.34 3.16
C THR A 34 -20.33 19.52 3.83
N LEU A 35 -19.90 19.91 5.02
CA LEU A 35 -19.05 19.07 5.85
C LEU A 35 -19.97 18.10 6.59
N THR A 36 -19.84 16.81 6.29
CA THR A 36 -20.56 15.76 7.02
C THR A 36 -19.61 15.04 7.94
N SER A 37 -20.08 14.74 9.15
CA SER A 37 -19.36 13.92 10.11
C SER A 37 -19.98 12.53 10.19
N THR A 38 -19.14 11.50 10.26
CA THR A 38 -19.54 10.13 10.55
C THR A 38 -18.73 9.54 11.70
N VAL A 39 -19.42 8.74 12.52
CA VAL A 39 -18.84 8.00 13.65
C VAL A 39 -18.42 6.58 13.23
N GLU A 40 -18.81 6.12 12.05
CA GLU A 40 -18.43 4.79 11.53
C GLU A 40 -17.01 4.79 10.95
N PRO A 41 -16.31 3.63 10.94
CA PRO A 41 -15.06 3.52 10.20
C PRO A 41 -15.35 3.76 8.72
N LEU A 42 -14.69 4.76 8.13
CA LEU A 42 -14.76 4.98 6.70
C LEU A 42 -14.07 3.83 5.96
N PRO A 43 -14.62 3.42 4.81
CA PRO A 43 -14.00 2.40 3.99
C PRO A 43 -12.71 2.94 3.36
N MET A 44 -11.92 2.02 2.80
CA MET A 44 -10.65 2.32 2.16
C MET A 44 -10.55 1.57 0.84
N LEU A 45 -9.71 2.08 -0.07
CA LEU A 45 -9.35 1.34 -1.27
C LEU A 45 -8.38 0.21 -0.94
N TYR A 46 -8.70 -0.96 -1.48
CA TYR A 46 -7.82 -2.09 -1.58
C TYR A 46 -6.63 -1.80 -2.50
N ILE A 47 -5.69 -2.74 -2.62
CA ILE A 47 -4.42 -2.56 -3.34
C ILE A 47 -4.57 -2.34 -4.85
N ASP A 48 -5.75 -2.61 -5.39
CA ASP A 48 -6.07 -2.61 -6.82
C ASP A 48 -6.73 -1.33 -7.32
N ASP A 49 -6.94 -0.42 -6.38
CA ASP A 49 -7.45 0.93 -6.57
C ASP A 49 -8.93 0.97 -6.95
N TYR A 50 -9.64 -0.16 -6.89
CA TYR A 50 -11.07 -0.23 -7.22
C TYR A 50 -11.91 -1.10 -6.29
N THR A 51 -11.30 -2.02 -5.56
CA THR A 51 -12.00 -2.81 -4.56
C THR A 51 -12.08 -1.98 -3.29
N VAL A 52 -13.29 -1.77 -2.78
CA VAL A 52 -13.51 -1.05 -1.53
C VAL A 52 -13.62 -2.06 -0.39
N ILE A 53 -12.83 -1.87 0.66
CA ILE A 53 -12.89 -2.68 1.87
C ILE A 53 -13.29 -1.81 3.06
N LYS A 54 -14.03 -2.39 4.01
CA LYS A 54 -14.47 -1.70 5.23
C LYS A 54 -14.17 -2.57 6.44
N GLU A 55 -13.56 -1.97 7.47
CA GLU A 55 -13.38 -2.64 8.77
C GLU A 55 -14.78 -3.01 9.29
N VAL A 56 -14.98 -4.27 9.62
CA VAL A 56 -16.29 -4.81 10.01
C VAL A 56 -16.23 -5.32 11.44
N GLU A 57 -17.29 -5.04 12.21
CA GLU A 57 -17.49 -5.68 13.50
C GLU A 57 -17.80 -7.15 13.29
N LEU A 58 -17.15 -8.05 14.02
CA LEU A 58 -17.25 -9.49 13.77
C LEU A 58 -18.70 -10.00 13.83
N ARG A 59 -19.54 -9.45 14.72
CA ARG A 59 -20.99 -9.77 14.82
C ARG A 59 -21.80 -9.43 13.57
N LYS A 60 -21.26 -8.59 12.67
CA LYS A 60 -21.90 -8.20 11.40
C LYS A 60 -21.44 -9.08 10.24
N LEU A 61 -20.52 -10.03 10.47
CA LEU A 61 -20.08 -10.98 9.47
C LEU A 61 -21.18 -12.01 9.24
N ARG A 62 -21.46 -12.24 7.95
CA ARG A 62 -22.41 -13.24 7.49
C ARG A 62 -21.72 -14.25 6.59
N ARG A 63 -22.26 -15.46 6.54
CA ARG A 63 -21.78 -16.49 5.62
C ARG A 63 -21.75 -15.97 4.18
N GLY A 64 -20.74 -16.38 3.42
CA GLY A 64 -20.44 -15.88 2.08
C GLY A 64 -19.75 -14.52 2.02
N ASP A 65 -19.53 -13.82 3.15
CA ASP A 65 -18.77 -12.56 3.13
C ASP A 65 -17.31 -12.82 2.71
N HIS A 66 -16.83 -12.08 1.72
CA HIS A 66 -15.42 -12.02 1.34
C HIS A 66 -14.69 -11.03 2.24
N CYS A 67 -13.76 -11.55 3.04
CA CYS A 67 -12.99 -10.76 3.99
C CYS A 67 -11.50 -10.79 3.68
N VAL A 68 -10.81 -9.77 4.20
CA VAL A 68 -9.36 -9.62 4.15
C VAL A 68 -8.81 -9.20 5.50
N VAL A 69 -7.58 -9.63 5.78
CA VAL A 69 -6.79 -9.28 6.97
C VAL A 69 -5.36 -8.99 6.55
N GLY A 70 -4.59 -8.26 7.33
CA GLY A 70 -3.18 -8.03 7.03
C GLY A 70 -2.41 -9.35 6.87
N LEU A 71 -1.70 -9.52 5.74
CA LEU A 71 -0.94 -10.73 5.46
C LEU A 71 0.19 -10.88 6.47
N ASN A 72 0.27 -12.05 7.10
CA ASN A 72 1.34 -12.38 8.01
C ASN A 72 1.95 -13.73 7.64
N PRO A 73 3.14 -13.75 7.00
CA PRO A 73 3.79 -14.99 6.62
C PRO A 73 4.33 -15.79 7.82
N MET A 74 4.49 -15.14 8.98
CA MET A 74 4.98 -15.74 10.22
C MET A 74 3.86 -16.03 11.22
N ARG A 75 2.62 -16.07 10.73
CA ARG A 75 1.42 -16.30 11.54
C ARG A 75 1.56 -17.58 12.36
N LYS A 76 1.05 -17.55 13.60
CA LYS A 76 1.12 -18.65 14.59
C LYS A 76 2.53 -18.91 15.18
N ILE A 77 3.60 -18.33 14.62
CA ILE A 77 4.95 -18.47 15.21
C ILE A 77 5.12 -17.45 16.35
N PHE A 78 4.73 -16.20 16.11
CA PHE A 78 4.95 -15.10 17.05
C PHE A 78 3.66 -14.26 17.22
N PRO A 79 2.82 -14.56 18.22
CA PRO A 79 1.53 -13.87 18.40
C PRO A 79 1.60 -12.33 18.45
N TRP A 80 2.69 -11.78 19.00
CA TRP A 80 2.90 -10.32 19.05
C TRP A 80 3.19 -9.73 17.65
N LEU A 81 3.85 -10.48 16.77
CA LEU A 81 4.11 -10.09 15.38
C LEU A 81 2.80 -10.12 14.57
N ASP A 82 1.92 -11.08 14.85
CA ASP A 82 0.57 -11.14 14.28
C ASP A 82 -0.20 -9.86 14.62
N GLY A 83 -0.23 -9.47 15.90
CA GLY A 83 -0.82 -8.21 16.33
C GLY A 83 -0.20 -6.98 15.67
N LEU A 84 1.14 -6.95 15.53
CA LEU A 84 1.86 -5.86 14.87
C LEU A 84 1.49 -5.75 13.38
N LEU A 85 1.48 -6.86 12.65
CA LEU A 85 1.18 -6.86 11.20
C LEU A 85 -0.29 -6.54 10.93
N MET A 86 -1.22 -7.01 11.77
CA MET A 86 -2.62 -6.59 11.71
C MET A 86 -2.76 -5.10 11.99
N MET A 87 -2.03 -4.58 12.97
CA MET A 87 -1.98 -3.14 13.24
C MET A 87 -1.46 -2.38 12.01
N LEU A 88 -0.31 -2.77 11.44
CA LEU A 88 0.27 -2.14 10.26
C LEU A 88 -0.67 -2.18 9.04
N GLY A 89 -1.37 -3.29 8.83
CA GLY A 89 -2.40 -3.41 7.79
C GLY A 89 -3.58 -2.45 8.02
N SER A 90 -4.04 -2.33 9.27
CA SER A 90 -5.10 -1.37 9.66
C SER A 90 -4.67 0.09 9.63
N TRP A 91 -3.36 0.35 9.58
CA TRP A 91 -2.77 1.68 9.41
C TRP A 91 -2.41 1.97 7.95
N GLU A 92 -2.75 1.08 7.02
CA GLU A 92 -2.39 1.18 5.60
C GLU A 92 -0.88 1.26 5.33
N VAL A 93 -0.05 0.88 6.31
CA VAL A 93 1.42 0.86 6.19
C VAL A 93 1.86 -0.36 5.38
N LEU A 94 1.26 -1.51 5.67
CA LEU A 94 1.48 -2.75 4.93
C LEU A 94 0.20 -3.13 4.19
N ARG A 95 0.15 -2.83 2.89
CA ARG A 95 -1.00 -3.16 2.02
C ARG A 95 -0.88 -4.56 1.41
N ALA A 96 -0.48 -5.55 2.20
CA ALA A 96 -0.50 -6.96 1.82
C ALA A 96 -1.62 -7.62 2.62
N TYR A 97 -2.50 -8.36 1.95
CA TYR A 97 -3.69 -8.89 2.59
C TYR A 97 -3.86 -10.39 2.33
N HIS A 98 -4.27 -11.10 3.36
CA HIS A 98 -4.75 -12.47 3.22
C HIS A 98 -6.27 -12.46 3.07
N HIS A 99 -6.79 -13.28 2.16
CA HIS A 99 -8.23 -13.33 1.85
C HIS A 99 -8.84 -14.63 2.38
N PHE A 100 -10.08 -14.54 2.83
CA PHE A 100 -10.88 -15.71 3.20
C PHE A 100 -12.36 -15.44 2.95
N VAL A 101 -13.15 -16.51 2.94
CA VAL A 101 -14.61 -16.44 2.86
C VAL A 101 -15.20 -16.96 4.16
N VAL A 102 -16.16 -16.24 4.71
CA VAL A 102 -16.87 -16.65 5.93
C VAL A 102 -17.86 -17.77 5.60
N LEU A 103 -17.83 -18.87 6.35
CA LEU A 103 -18.73 -20.02 6.12
C LEU A 103 -20.00 -19.96 7.00
N ASP A 104 -19.92 -19.31 8.15
CA ASP A 104 -21.02 -19.21 9.11
C ASP A 104 -21.38 -17.77 9.47
N ASP A 105 -22.67 -17.53 9.78
CA ASP A 105 -23.08 -16.25 10.37
C ASP A 105 -22.55 -16.13 11.81
N VAL A 106 -21.94 -14.99 12.14
CA VAL A 106 -21.47 -14.70 13.50
C VAL A 106 -22.63 -14.13 14.31
N ALA A 107 -23.19 -14.92 15.22
CA ALA A 107 -24.31 -14.49 16.05
C ALA A 107 -23.85 -13.76 17.32
N ASP A 108 -22.74 -14.20 17.92
CA ASP A 108 -22.18 -13.57 19.11
C ASP A 108 -20.64 -13.74 19.19
N ILE A 109 -20.03 -13.06 20.16
CA ILE A 109 -18.62 -13.19 20.53
C ILE A 109 -18.59 -13.54 22.02
N THR A 110 -17.97 -14.68 22.35
CA THR A 110 -17.82 -15.14 23.74
C THR A 110 -16.93 -14.21 24.58
N GLU A 111 -16.91 -14.39 25.89
CA GLU A 111 -16.03 -13.63 26.80
C GLU A 111 -14.54 -13.77 26.44
N ASP A 112 -14.13 -14.92 25.90
CA ASP A 112 -12.77 -15.19 25.43
C ASP A 112 -12.46 -14.59 24.05
N GLY A 113 -13.40 -13.86 23.45
CA GLY A 113 -13.25 -13.25 22.13
C GLY A 113 -13.47 -14.20 20.96
N VAL A 114 -14.02 -15.40 21.20
CA VAL A 114 -14.32 -16.40 20.15
C VAL A 114 -15.62 -16.04 19.44
N PRO A 115 -15.61 -15.78 18.11
CA PRO A 115 -16.84 -15.59 17.33
C PRO A 115 -17.59 -16.91 17.22
N VAL A 116 -18.87 -16.91 17.56
CA VAL A 116 -19.72 -18.11 17.56
C VAL A 116 -21.00 -17.92 16.76
N THR A 117 -21.48 -19.03 16.21
CA THR A 117 -22.77 -19.13 15.52
C THR A 117 -23.93 -19.08 16.51
N ALA A 118 -25.16 -18.97 16.00
CA ALA A 118 -26.37 -19.01 16.84
C ALA A 118 -26.54 -20.32 17.65
N ARG A 119 -25.78 -21.37 17.30
CA ARG A 119 -25.73 -22.65 18.00
C ARG A 119 -24.63 -22.71 19.07
N GLY A 120 -23.87 -21.65 19.25
CA GLY A 120 -22.73 -21.60 20.18
C GLY A 120 -21.47 -22.31 19.67
N GLN A 121 -21.43 -22.71 18.39
CA GLN A 121 -20.24 -23.31 17.77
C GLN A 121 -19.30 -22.21 17.24
N PRO A 122 -17.97 -22.41 17.23
CA PRO A 122 -17.06 -21.46 16.58
C PRO A 122 -17.48 -21.16 15.15
N ALA A 123 -17.43 -19.89 14.74
CA ALA A 123 -17.70 -19.50 13.37
C ALA A 123 -16.52 -19.89 12.47
N MET A 124 -16.82 -20.50 11.33
CA MET A 124 -15.81 -21.02 10.42
C MET A 124 -15.58 -20.12 9.20
N ILE A 125 -14.39 -20.23 8.64
CA ILE A 125 -13.95 -19.58 7.39
C ILE A 125 -13.31 -20.63 6.47
N CYS A 126 -13.17 -20.30 5.20
CA CYS A 126 -12.35 -21.08 4.26
C CYS A 126 -11.28 -20.22 3.59
N GLU A 127 -10.11 -20.83 3.39
CA GLU A 127 -8.96 -20.22 2.74
C GLU A 127 -7.96 -21.28 2.27
N TYR A 128 -7.00 -20.88 1.43
CA TYR A 128 -5.77 -21.65 1.32
C TYR A 128 -4.88 -21.27 2.50
N SER A 129 -4.48 -22.26 3.28
CA SER A 129 -3.45 -22.05 4.28
C SER A 129 -2.60 -23.29 4.45
N ASN A 130 -1.44 -23.12 5.03
CA ASN A 130 -0.63 -24.16 5.62
C ASN A 130 0.00 -23.59 6.89
N THR A 131 0.24 -24.44 7.89
CA THR A 131 1.06 -24.02 9.02
C THR A 131 2.50 -23.79 8.54
N PRO A 132 3.27 -22.86 9.13
CA PRO A 132 4.67 -22.68 8.76
C PRO A 132 5.51 -23.96 8.88
N VAL A 133 5.14 -24.85 9.80
CA VAL A 133 5.77 -26.17 9.95
C VAL A 133 5.47 -27.05 8.73
N GLN A 134 4.21 -27.16 8.31
CA GLN A 134 3.83 -27.89 7.10
C GLN A 134 4.50 -27.30 5.85
N ALA A 135 4.52 -25.98 5.72
CA ALA A 135 5.18 -25.31 4.60
C ALA A 135 6.70 -25.58 4.57
N LEU A 136 7.35 -25.57 5.74
CA LEU A 136 8.78 -25.93 5.85
C LEU A 136 9.02 -27.41 5.53
N GLU A 137 8.18 -28.31 6.03
CA GLU A 137 8.24 -29.74 5.71
C GLU A 137 8.08 -29.98 4.21
N GLU A 138 7.13 -29.30 3.55
CA GLU A 138 6.95 -29.35 2.10
C GLU A 138 8.18 -28.83 1.34
N VAL A 139 8.76 -27.70 1.76
CA VAL A 139 10.01 -27.18 1.17
C VAL A 139 11.16 -28.18 1.33
N LEU A 140 11.30 -28.79 2.51
CA LEU A 140 12.37 -29.75 2.80
C LEU A 140 12.19 -31.05 2.01
N GLN A 141 10.96 -31.55 1.88
CA GLN A 141 10.67 -32.82 1.21
C GLN A 141 10.60 -32.70 -0.31
N ARG A 142 10.03 -31.60 -0.83
CA ARG A 142 9.68 -31.44 -2.24
C ARG A 142 10.47 -30.32 -2.93
N GLY A 143 11.26 -29.54 -2.19
CA GLY A 143 12.07 -28.44 -2.70
C GLY A 143 11.30 -27.12 -2.82
N ILE A 144 12.05 -26.01 -2.87
CA ILE A 144 11.52 -24.64 -2.87
C ILE A 144 10.59 -24.34 -4.07
N ARG A 145 10.74 -25.04 -5.19
CA ARG A 145 9.87 -24.85 -6.35
C ARG A 145 8.42 -25.21 -6.03
N ASN A 146 8.20 -26.28 -5.25
CA ASN A 146 6.85 -26.72 -4.89
C ASN A 146 6.18 -25.78 -3.89
N PHE A 147 6.96 -25.04 -3.11
CA PHE A 147 6.43 -23.96 -2.25
C PHE A 147 5.72 -22.85 -3.04
N PHE A 148 6.03 -22.67 -4.33
CA PHE A 148 5.35 -21.66 -5.14
C PHE A 148 4.13 -22.21 -5.91
N SER A 149 4.02 -23.53 -6.05
CA SER A 149 3.06 -24.17 -6.96
C SER A 149 2.07 -25.15 -6.32
N ASP A 150 2.25 -25.51 -5.05
CA ASP A 150 1.32 -26.38 -4.31
C ASP A 150 1.58 -26.35 -2.78
N CYS A 151 1.60 -25.17 -2.17
CA CYS A 151 2.08 -24.99 -0.78
C CYS A 151 1.00 -24.82 0.28
N ALA A 152 -0.26 -24.96 -0.10
CA ALA A 152 -1.39 -24.78 0.79
C ALA A 152 -2.60 -25.53 0.24
N ALA A 153 -3.33 -26.21 1.13
CA ALA A 153 -4.62 -26.80 0.80
C ALA A 153 -5.75 -25.82 1.10
N PHE A 154 -6.82 -25.85 0.29
CA PHE A 154 -8.05 -25.13 0.58
C PHE A 154 -8.82 -25.87 1.67
N HIS A 155 -8.97 -25.28 2.85
CA HIS A 155 -9.62 -25.94 3.97
C HIS A 155 -10.37 -24.96 4.88
N GLU A 156 -11.12 -25.54 5.79
CA GLU A 156 -11.93 -24.85 6.79
C GLU A 156 -11.14 -24.60 8.07
N LEU A 157 -11.26 -23.39 8.61
CA LEU A 157 -10.59 -22.95 9.83
C LEU A 157 -11.55 -22.16 10.72
N GLU A 158 -11.28 -22.11 12.01
CA GLU A 158 -12.01 -21.23 12.93
C GLU A 158 -11.63 -19.77 12.66
N LEU A 159 -12.62 -18.88 12.55
CA LEU A 159 -12.39 -17.43 12.43
C LEU A 159 -11.54 -16.89 13.58
N TYR A 160 -11.66 -17.51 14.76
CA TYR A 160 -10.90 -17.16 15.96
C TYR A 160 -9.38 -17.17 15.75
N ASP A 161 -8.86 -18.01 14.84
CA ASP A 161 -7.43 -18.04 14.51
C ASP A 161 -6.93 -16.70 13.93
N TYR A 162 -7.82 -15.83 13.45
CA TYR A 162 -7.49 -14.47 13.02
C TYR A 162 -7.80 -13.40 14.06
N THR A 163 -8.74 -13.66 14.96
CA THR A 163 -9.25 -12.65 15.89
C THR A 163 -8.71 -12.80 17.31
N LYS A 164 -7.89 -13.84 17.57
CA LYS A 164 -7.27 -14.12 18.87
C LYS A 164 -6.48 -12.94 19.43
N ALA A 165 -5.71 -12.25 18.59
CA ALA A 165 -4.90 -11.10 19.02
C ALA A 165 -5.71 -9.80 19.07
N SER A 166 -6.73 -9.68 18.22
CA SER A 166 -7.60 -8.51 18.14
C SER A 166 -8.90 -8.83 17.43
N THR A 167 -10.02 -8.33 17.94
CA THR A 167 -11.31 -8.35 17.22
C THR A 167 -11.38 -7.32 16.07
N ARG A 168 -10.30 -6.56 15.86
CA ARG A 168 -10.16 -5.52 14.84
C ARG A 168 -9.21 -5.93 13.74
N GLY A 169 -9.28 -5.24 12.60
CA GLY A 169 -8.41 -5.51 11.45
C GLY A 169 -8.91 -6.60 10.50
N VAL A 170 -10.16 -7.05 10.65
CA VAL A 170 -10.90 -7.78 9.63
C VAL A 170 -11.67 -6.77 8.77
N PHE A 171 -11.46 -6.83 7.47
CA PHE A 171 -12.10 -5.95 6.51
C PHE A 171 -12.97 -6.76 5.56
N ARG A 172 -14.22 -6.35 5.37
CA ARG A 172 -15.12 -6.93 4.37
C ARG A 172 -15.00 -6.20 3.05
N VAL A 173 -14.98 -6.94 1.94
CA VAL A 173 -15.08 -6.38 0.58
C VAL A 173 -16.51 -5.89 0.35
N MET A 174 -16.69 -4.61 0.05
CA MET A 174 -18.00 -3.94 0.00
C MET A 174 -18.81 -4.16 -1.30
N LYS A 175 -18.31 -4.98 -2.22
CA LYS A 175 -18.68 -4.83 -3.64
C LYS A 175 -20.13 -5.18 -3.98
N GLN A 176 -20.85 -5.96 -3.17
CA GLN A 176 -22.23 -6.35 -3.47
C GLN A 176 -23.05 -6.62 -2.20
N ASP A 177 -24.28 -6.13 -2.16
CA ASP A 177 -25.31 -6.65 -1.27
C ASP A 177 -25.65 -8.07 -1.72
N LEU A 178 -25.05 -9.05 -1.04
CA LEU A 178 -25.29 -10.46 -1.32
C LEU A 178 -26.63 -10.87 -0.71
N SER A 179 -27.51 -11.39 -1.57
CA SER A 179 -28.72 -12.06 -1.12
C SER A 179 -28.38 -13.33 -0.33
N ASP A 180 -29.27 -13.79 0.54
CA ASP A 180 -29.04 -15.03 1.30
C ASP A 180 -28.84 -16.24 0.38
N ALA A 181 -29.50 -16.27 -0.79
CA ALA A 181 -29.28 -17.30 -1.79
C ALA A 181 -27.88 -17.24 -2.44
N ASP A 182 -27.36 -16.03 -2.71
CA ASP A 182 -25.98 -15.89 -3.19
C ASP A 182 -24.97 -16.32 -2.14
N ARG A 183 -25.23 -16.01 -0.86
CA ARG A 183 -24.41 -16.43 0.28
C ARG A 183 -24.37 -17.95 0.41
N ASP A 184 -25.52 -18.58 0.34
CA ASP A 184 -25.64 -20.05 0.39
C ASP A 184 -24.92 -20.71 -0.79
N ARG A 185 -25.02 -20.13 -1.99
CA ARG A 185 -24.26 -20.58 -3.16
C ARG A 185 -22.76 -20.48 -2.94
N ILE A 186 -22.27 -19.33 -2.45
CA ILE A 186 -20.85 -19.11 -2.17
C ILE A 186 -20.33 -20.17 -1.20
N VAL A 187 -21.05 -20.43 -0.10
CA VAL A 187 -20.67 -21.46 0.88
C VAL A 187 -20.67 -22.85 0.27
N ALA A 188 -21.66 -23.18 -0.58
CA ALA A 188 -21.68 -24.45 -1.29
C ALA A 188 -20.49 -24.61 -2.26
N ASP A 189 -20.16 -23.55 -3.02
CA ASP A 189 -19.01 -23.53 -3.93
C ASP A 189 -17.68 -23.63 -3.16
N CYS A 190 -17.58 -23.05 -1.96
CA CYS A 190 -16.43 -23.24 -1.08
C CYS A 190 -16.24 -24.70 -0.68
N ARG A 191 -17.33 -25.36 -0.26
CA ARG A 191 -17.30 -26.79 0.11
C ARG A 191 -16.91 -27.67 -1.08
N LYS A 192 -17.45 -27.37 -2.25
CA LYS A 192 -17.05 -28.05 -3.48
C LYS A 192 -15.56 -27.86 -3.78
N LEU A 193 -15.02 -26.64 -3.62
CA LEU A 193 -13.60 -26.37 -3.85
C LEU A 193 -12.67 -27.12 -2.86
N MET A 194 -13.16 -27.38 -1.63
CA MET A 194 -12.44 -28.23 -0.66
C MET A 194 -12.41 -29.71 -1.09
N GLU A 195 -13.47 -30.19 -1.75
CA GLU A 195 -13.55 -31.56 -2.28
C GLU A 195 -12.76 -31.72 -3.60
N ASP A 196 -12.96 -30.80 -4.54
CA ASP A 196 -12.32 -30.76 -5.86
C ASP A 196 -11.00 -29.98 -5.79
N TYR A 197 -9.99 -30.57 -5.14
CA TYR A 197 -8.69 -29.93 -4.88
C TYR A 197 -8.12 -29.20 -6.11
N VAL A 198 -7.97 -27.88 -5.98
CA VAL A 198 -7.22 -27.05 -6.92
C VAL A 198 -5.88 -26.71 -6.27
N PRO A 199 -4.73 -27.08 -6.88
CA PRO A 199 -3.41 -26.75 -6.34
C PRO A 199 -3.23 -25.25 -6.14
N TYR A 200 -2.64 -24.88 -5.01
CA TYR A 200 -2.32 -23.48 -4.72
C TYR A 200 -1.17 -22.99 -5.58
N ASP A 201 -1.37 -21.89 -6.29
CA ASP A 201 -0.30 -21.17 -6.99
C ASP A 201 -0.28 -19.73 -6.50
N LEU A 202 0.89 -19.26 -6.07
CA LEU A 202 1.06 -17.92 -5.50
C LEU A 202 0.57 -16.81 -6.45
N PHE A 203 0.66 -17.02 -7.77
CA PHE A 203 0.34 -16.04 -8.80
C PHE A 203 -0.98 -16.31 -9.54
N PHE A 204 -1.55 -17.51 -9.46
CA PHE A 204 -2.74 -17.82 -10.27
C PHE A 204 -3.90 -18.36 -9.44
N THR A 205 -3.63 -19.23 -8.47
CA THR A 205 -4.64 -19.93 -7.66
C THR A 205 -4.34 -19.76 -6.17
N ASN A 206 -4.29 -18.51 -5.72
CA ASN A 206 -4.11 -18.16 -4.31
C ASN A 206 -5.46 -17.85 -3.62
N CYS A 207 -5.42 -17.49 -2.33
CA CYS A 207 -6.63 -17.13 -1.56
C CYS A 207 -7.42 -15.99 -2.16
N GLU A 208 -6.73 -14.99 -2.70
CA GLU A 208 -7.36 -13.85 -3.35
C GLU A 208 -8.09 -14.30 -4.62
N SER A 209 -7.42 -15.09 -5.47
CA SER A 209 -8.05 -15.67 -6.67
C SER A 209 -9.30 -16.48 -6.34
N ALA A 210 -9.24 -17.36 -5.34
CA ALA A 210 -10.41 -18.16 -4.95
C ALA A 210 -11.54 -17.31 -4.38
N ALA A 211 -11.25 -16.38 -3.47
CA ALA A 211 -12.29 -15.56 -2.86
C ALA A 211 -12.96 -14.61 -3.87
N PHE A 212 -12.20 -14.05 -4.83
CA PHE A 212 -12.79 -13.28 -5.93
C PHE A 212 -13.56 -14.16 -6.93
N TRP A 213 -13.12 -15.40 -7.17
CA TRP A 213 -13.84 -16.33 -8.02
C TRP A 213 -15.19 -16.73 -7.42
N LEU A 214 -15.21 -17.00 -6.11
CA LEU A 214 -16.41 -17.36 -5.35
C LEU A 214 -17.40 -16.19 -5.25
N SER A 215 -16.92 -14.99 -4.94
CA SER A 215 -17.78 -13.83 -4.67
C SER A 215 -18.44 -13.19 -5.91
N ARG A 216 -17.94 -13.48 -7.13
CA ARG A 216 -18.52 -12.89 -8.35
C ARG A 216 -19.83 -13.54 -8.73
N LYS A 217 -20.83 -12.70 -9.04
CA LYS A 217 -22.02 -13.14 -9.78
C LYS A 217 -21.60 -13.85 -11.07
N THR A 218 -22.34 -14.90 -11.37
CA THR A 218 -22.06 -15.89 -12.44
C THR A 218 -21.78 -15.28 -13.81
N GLU A 219 -22.27 -14.06 -14.06
CA GLU A 219 -22.16 -13.36 -15.34
C GLU A 219 -20.85 -12.55 -15.51
N GLU A 220 -20.13 -12.23 -14.42
CA GLU A 220 -18.81 -11.57 -14.46
C GLU A 220 -17.64 -12.58 -14.27
N LYS A 221 -17.93 -13.88 -14.36
CA LYS A 221 -16.96 -14.97 -14.25
C LYS A 221 -15.95 -14.86 -15.40
N GLY A 222 -14.69 -14.57 -15.09
CA GLY A 222 -13.63 -14.56 -16.11
C GLY A 222 -12.29 -13.96 -15.71
N ARG A 223 -12.19 -13.18 -14.62
CA ARG A 223 -10.90 -12.69 -14.13
C ARG A 223 -10.46 -13.45 -12.88
N TYR A 224 -9.57 -14.42 -13.11
CA TYR A 224 -8.78 -15.17 -12.12
C TYR A 224 -7.47 -14.45 -11.76
N VAL A 225 -7.46 -13.11 -11.79
CA VAL A 225 -6.21 -12.36 -11.54
C VAL A 225 -6.34 -11.71 -10.18
N SER A 226 -5.58 -12.21 -9.21
CA SER A 226 -5.46 -11.62 -7.88
C SER A 226 -4.85 -10.22 -8.02
N PRO A 227 -5.57 -9.16 -7.63
CA PRO A 227 -5.08 -7.81 -7.79
C PRO A 227 -3.75 -7.49 -7.08
N GLN A 228 -3.40 -8.21 -6.01
CA GLN A 228 -2.08 -8.07 -5.37
C GLN A 228 -0.92 -8.39 -6.32
N ILE A 229 -1.12 -9.29 -7.28
CA ILE A 229 -0.03 -9.76 -8.15
C ILE A 229 0.42 -8.69 -9.13
N PRO A 230 -0.45 -8.05 -9.94
CA PRO A 230 -0.02 -6.92 -10.77
C PRO A 230 0.68 -5.82 -9.96
N TRP A 231 0.18 -5.53 -8.76
CA TRP A 231 0.81 -4.55 -7.86
C TRP A 231 2.21 -5.00 -7.40
N ALA A 232 2.37 -6.27 -7.01
CA ALA A 232 3.64 -6.83 -6.58
C ALA A 232 4.65 -6.88 -7.73
N LEU A 233 4.23 -7.33 -8.91
CA LEU A 233 5.05 -7.37 -10.12
C LEU A 233 5.50 -5.97 -10.55
N TRP A 234 4.59 -4.99 -10.51
CA TRP A 234 4.95 -3.59 -10.77
C TRP A 234 5.96 -3.06 -9.75
N SER A 235 5.76 -3.37 -8.47
CA SER A 235 6.70 -2.98 -7.41
C SER A 235 8.08 -3.59 -7.62
N VAL A 236 8.16 -4.89 -7.96
CA VAL A 236 9.41 -5.58 -8.28
C VAL A 236 10.08 -4.95 -9.51
N LEU A 237 9.34 -4.72 -10.59
CA LEU A 237 9.86 -4.06 -11.78
C LEU A 237 10.44 -2.70 -11.44
N ARG A 238 9.71 -1.86 -10.68
CA ARG A 238 10.20 -0.56 -10.23
C ARG A 238 11.48 -0.68 -9.43
N TYR A 239 11.57 -1.61 -8.49
CA TYR A 239 12.80 -1.83 -7.72
C TYR A 239 13.98 -2.21 -8.62
N VAL A 240 13.77 -3.11 -9.58
CA VAL A 240 14.81 -3.50 -10.55
C VAL A 240 15.26 -2.28 -11.38
N LEU A 241 14.32 -1.47 -11.88
CA LEU A 241 14.64 -0.25 -12.60
C LEU A 241 15.42 0.74 -11.71
N CYS A 242 15.00 0.93 -10.45
CA CYS A 242 15.72 1.77 -9.49
C CYS A 242 17.15 1.26 -9.26
N PHE A 243 17.39 -0.05 -9.15
CA PHE A 243 18.75 -0.60 -9.01
C PHE A 243 19.62 -0.30 -10.23
N VAL A 244 19.06 -0.37 -11.45
CA VAL A 244 19.77 0.03 -12.67
C VAL A 244 20.10 1.52 -12.65
N GLY A 245 19.12 2.38 -12.37
CA GLY A 245 19.34 3.84 -12.36
C GLY A 245 20.31 4.28 -11.26
N THR A 246 20.24 3.69 -10.07
CA THR A 246 21.17 3.98 -8.97
C THR A 246 22.60 3.52 -9.22
N ALA A 247 22.82 2.48 -10.03
CA ALA A 247 24.17 2.10 -10.45
C ALA A 247 24.85 3.21 -11.27
N CYS A 248 24.08 3.98 -12.04
CA CYS A 248 24.59 5.13 -12.80
C CYS A 248 25.10 6.27 -11.91
N LEU A 249 24.56 6.41 -10.70
CA LEU A 249 25.02 7.44 -9.74
C LEU A 249 26.48 7.25 -9.32
N ALA A 250 26.98 6.01 -9.32
CA ALA A 250 28.38 5.72 -8.96
C ALA A 250 29.38 6.29 -9.97
N TYR A 251 28.92 6.56 -11.20
CA TYR A 251 29.72 7.14 -12.27
C TYR A 251 29.49 8.65 -12.42
N LEU A 252 28.61 9.24 -11.61
CA LEU A 252 28.44 10.68 -11.62
C LEU A 252 29.71 11.35 -11.08
N PRO A 253 30.27 12.29 -11.83
CA PRO A 253 31.40 13.04 -11.33
C PRO A 253 31.06 13.82 -10.06
N GLN A 254 31.93 13.72 -9.05
CA GLN A 254 31.72 14.37 -7.77
C GLN A 254 32.42 15.72 -7.76
N ARG A 255 31.67 16.80 -7.50
CA ARG A 255 32.21 18.16 -7.41
C ARG A 255 33.28 18.30 -6.32
N ASN A 256 33.10 17.58 -5.21
CA ASN A 256 34.04 17.60 -4.08
C ASN A 256 35.38 16.93 -4.41
N GLY A 257 35.39 15.94 -5.31
CA GLY A 257 36.64 15.35 -5.81
C GLY A 257 37.46 16.35 -6.61
N ILE A 258 36.79 17.17 -7.43
CA ILE A 258 37.44 18.18 -8.27
C ILE A 258 37.97 19.34 -7.42
N LEU A 259 37.15 19.86 -6.50
CA LEU A 259 37.57 20.93 -5.60
C LEU A 259 38.67 20.47 -4.64
N GLY A 260 38.61 19.24 -4.14
CA GLY A 260 39.66 18.64 -3.33
C GLY A 260 40.99 18.55 -4.07
N GLN A 261 40.98 18.04 -5.31
CA GLN A 261 42.17 17.95 -6.15
C GLN A 261 42.74 19.32 -6.52
N GLN A 262 41.89 20.31 -6.83
CA GLN A 262 42.33 21.67 -7.11
C GLN A 262 42.97 22.34 -5.88
N CYS A 263 42.39 22.14 -4.70
CA CYS A 263 42.94 22.69 -3.46
C CYS A 263 44.28 22.02 -3.10
N GLU A 264 44.39 20.69 -3.23
CA GLU A 264 45.66 19.98 -3.03
C GLU A 264 46.75 20.41 -4.03
N SER A 265 46.40 20.67 -5.30
CA SER A 265 47.37 21.19 -6.27
C SER A 265 47.86 22.60 -5.89
N LEU A 266 46.97 23.48 -5.43
CA LEU A 266 47.32 24.83 -4.99
C LEU A 266 48.18 24.81 -3.72
N SER A 267 47.91 23.91 -2.78
CA SER A 267 48.73 23.74 -1.57
C SER A 267 50.13 23.20 -1.90
N ARG A 268 50.26 22.22 -2.81
CA ARG A 268 51.58 21.71 -3.24
C ARG A 268 52.41 22.74 -3.99
N GLU A 269 51.77 23.59 -4.79
CA GLU A 269 52.47 24.67 -5.49
C GLU A 269 52.99 25.73 -4.49
N GLN A 270 52.24 26.04 -3.43
CA GLN A 270 52.72 26.93 -2.37
C GLN A 270 53.87 26.32 -1.55
N ASP A 271 53.80 25.02 -1.21
CA ASP A 271 54.85 24.36 -0.43
C ASP A 271 56.17 24.18 -1.24
N GLY A 272 56.08 24.12 -2.58
CA GLY A 272 57.25 24.03 -3.47
C GLY A 272 58.02 25.34 -3.65
N VAL A 273 57.43 26.49 -3.34
CA VAL A 273 58.04 27.82 -3.59
C VAL A 273 58.90 28.31 -2.41
N PHE A 274 58.77 27.73 -1.21
CA PHE A 274 59.53 28.17 -0.02
C PHE A 274 60.87 27.43 0.19
N GLY A 275 61.33 26.64 -0.79
CA GLY A 275 62.51 25.78 -0.67
C GLY A 275 63.59 25.97 -1.74
N ALA A 276 63.92 27.20 -2.14
CA ALA A 276 65.13 27.45 -2.94
C ALA A 276 66.02 28.53 -2.30
N PRO A 277 67.25 28.21 -1.87
CA PRO A 277 68.21 29.22 -1.45
C PRO A 277 68.64 30.08 -2.65
N ALA A 278 68.80 31.37 -2.38
CA ALA A 278 69.23 32.39 -3.33
C ALA A 278 70.46 31.94 -4.13
N GLY A 279 70.27 31.72 -5.43
CA GLY A 279 71.33 31.41 -6.38
C GLY A 279 70.92 31.85 -7.78
N PHE A 280 71.47 32.98 -8.21
CA PHE A 280 71.35 33.60 -9.53
C PHE A 280 71.60 32.62 -10.69
N GLY A 281 70.80 32.73 -11.75
CA GLY A 281 71.06 32.07 -13.03
C GLY A 281 69.97 32.31 -14.08
N GLU A 282 70.11 33.39 -14.85
CA GLU A 282 69.38 33.67 -16.09
C GLU A 282 69.43 32.47 -17.06
N ALA A 283 68.30 31.78 -17.28
CA ALA A 283 67.97 31.08 -18.53
C ALA A 283 66.64 30.31 -18.41
N ALA A 284 65.49 30.99 -18.54
CA ALA A 284 64.20 30.31 -18.73
C ALA A 284 63.17 31.23 -19.40
N ALA A 285 63.45 31.66 -20.64
CA ALA A 285 62.55 32.52 -21.42
C ALA A 285 61.84 31.80 -22.58
N ASN A 286 61.86 30.46 -22.66
CA ASN A 286 61.42 29.74 -23.87
C ASN A 286 60.50 28.51 -23.63
N ALA A 287 59.70 28.49 -22.57
CA ALA A 287 58.82 27.34 -22.31
C ALA A 287 57.43 27.73 -21.80
N THR A 288 56.63 28.46 -22.59
CA THR A 288 55.24 28.80 -22.16
C THR A 288 54.14 28.75 -23.23
N ASP A 289 54.37 28.30 -24.47
CA ASP A 289 53.33 28.38 -25.52
C ASP A 289 52.80 27.03 -26.06
N GLY A 290 53.07 25.91 -25.38
CA GLY A 290 52.83 24.57 -25.96
C GLY A 290 51.61 23.76 -25.52
N ALA A 291 50.87 24.13 -24.46
CA ALA A 291 50.07 23.11 -23.73
C ALA A 291 48.64 23.51 -23.30
N SER A 292 47.91 24.35 -24.04
CA SER A 292 46.54 24.76 -23.67
C SER A 292 45.42 24.30 -24.62
N GLY A 293 45.73 23.53 -25.67
CA GLY A 293 44.73 23.10 -26.67
C GLY A 293 43.86 21.90 -26.29
N GLY A 294 44.19 21.16 -25.22
CA GLY A 294 43.50 19.91 -24.84
C GLY A 294 42.25 20.06 -23.97
N GLY A 295 42.12 21.14 -23.19
CA GLY A 295 41.08 21.25 -22.15
C GLY A 295 39.65 21.38 -22.66
N LEU A 296 39.46 21.99 -23.83
CA LEU A 296 38.12 22.29 -24.36
C LEU A 296 37.34 21.05 -24.82
N LEU A 297 38.04 20.02 -25.30
CA LEU A 297 37.39 18.76 -25.70
C LEU A 297 37.05 17.90 -24.49
N ASP A 298 37.90 17.86 -23.47
CA ASP A 298 37.68 17.07 -22.25
C ASP A 298 36.50 17.59 -21.42
N ASP A 299 36.34 18.92 -21.31
CA ASP A 299 35.20 19.53 -20.63
C ASP A 299 33.86 19.20 -21.34
N SER A 300 33.88 19.11 -22.66
CA SER A 300 32.69 18.78 -23.45
C SER A 300 32.25 17.33 -23.24
N LEU A 301 33.17 16.37 -23.33
CA LEU A 301 32.89 14.95 -23.15
C LEU A 301 32.41 14.66 -21.73
N TYR A 302 33.01 15.31 -20.75
CA TYR A 302 32.58 15.24 -19.35
C TYR A 302 31.13 15.72 -19.17
N THR A 303 30.80 16.89 -19.73
CA THR A 303 29.44 17.46 -19.64
C THR A 303 28.40 16.54 -20.29
N TYR A 304 28.70 16.00 -21.48
CA TYR A 304 27.81 15.06 -22.15
C TYR A 304 27.62 13.77 -21.34
N SER A 305 28.70 13.20 -20.79
CA SER A 305 28.61 11.98 -19.98
C SER A 305 27.74 12.17 -18.74
N SER A 306 27.87 13.30 -18.04
CA SER A 306 27.06 13.63 -16.87
C SER A 306 25.58 13.77 -17.24
N LEU A 307 25.26 14.49 -18.33
CA LEU A 307 23.90 14.64 -18.80
C LEU A 307 23.21 13.29 -19.10
N TRP A 308 23.93 12.37 -19.77
CA TRP A 308 23.41 11.04 -20.05
C TRP A 308 23.17 10.22 -18.79
N LEU A 309 24.07 10.27 -17.81
CA LEU A 309 23.88 9.58 -16.53
C LEU A 309 22.67 10.12 -15.75
N HIS A 310 22.46 11.45 -15.75
CA HIS A 310 21.26 12.07 -15.20
C HIS A 310 19.99 11.59 -15.92
N LEU A 311 20.00 11.59 -17.26
CA LEU A 311 18.85 11.15 -18.05
C LEU A 311 18.51 9.68 -17.79
N ILE A 312 19.50 8.80 -17.79
CA ILE A 312 19.33 7.37 -17.48
C ILE A 312 18.74 7.23 -16.07
N TYR A 313 19.31 7.91 -15.08
CA TYR A 313 18.77 7.89 -13.73
C TYR A 313 17.29 8.30 -13.69
N HIS A 314 16.91 9.39 -14.36
CA HIS A 314 15.52 9.84 -14.35
C HIS A 314 14.56 8.87 -15.07
N VAL A 315 14.99 8.27 -16.18
CA VAL A 315 14.19 7.26 -16.90
C VAL A 315 13.95 6.00 -16.05
N PHE A 316 14.94 5.57 -15.28
CA PHE A 316 14.88 4.33 -14.51
C PHE A 316 14.40 4.49 -13.06
N CYS A 317 14.55 5.67 -12.45
CA CYS A 317 14.17 5.92 -11.05
C CYS A 317 12.98 6.87 -10.93
N THR A 318 13.09 8.08 -11.51
CA THR A 318 12.10 9.14 -11.32
C THR A 318 10.80 8.86 -12.08
N LEU A 319 10.91 8.53 -13.37
CA LEU A 319 9.76 8.33 -14.25
C LEU A 319 8.84 7.19 -13.78
N PRO A 320 9.35 6.00 -13.37
CA PRO A 320 8.47 4.93 -12.88
C PRO A 320 7.69 5.32 -11.62
N VAL A 321 8.28 6.11 -10.71
CA VAL A 321 7.59 6.62 -9.50
C VAL A 321 6.49 7.61 -9.87
N ALA A 322 6.77 8.52 -10.81
CA ALA A 322 5.79 9.47 -11.30
C ALA A 322 4.63 8.76 -12.02
N LEU A 323 4.93 7.86 -12.96
CA LEU A 323 3.93 7.10 -13.71
C LEU A 323 3.08 6.22 -12.81
N GLN A 324 3.67 5.58 -11.80
CA GLN A 324 2.91 4.80 -10.82
C GLN A 324 1.84 5.65 -10.14
N THR A 325 2.16 6.88 -9.77
CA THR A 325 1.23 7.81 -9.12
C THR A 325 0.10 8.22 -10.06
N GLU A 326 0.43 8.62 -11.29
CA GLU A 326 -0.56 9.05 -12.28
C GLU A 326 -1.52 7.93 -12.65
N VAL A 327 -0.99 6.73 -12.95
CA VAL A 327 -1.80 5.55 -13.29
C VAL A 327 -2.72 5.18 -12.13
N HIS A 328 -2.20 5.20 -10.90
CA HIS A 328 -2.98 4.95 -9.68
C HIS A 328 -4.14 5.95 -9.52
N LEU A 329 -3.86 7.25 -9.67
CA LEU A 329 -4.87 8.30 -9.54
C LEU A 329 -5.96 8.18 -10.60
N ILE A 330 -5.57 7.96 -11.87
CA ILE A 330 -6.51 7.80 -12.98
C ILE A 330 -7.40 6.58 -12.74
N ARG A 331 -6.81 5.43 -12.40
CA ARG A 331 -7.56 4.19 -12.13
C ARG A 331 -8.53 4.36 -10.96
N SER A 332 -8.04 4.90 -9.84
CA SER A 332 -8.87 5.17 -8.66
C SER A 332 -10.05 6.07 -9.01
N THR A 333 -9.79 7.16 -9.74
CA THR A 333 -10.82 8.15 -10.09
C THR A 333 -11.89 7.54 -10.99
N VAL A 334 -11.49 6.84 -12.06
CA VAL A 334 -12.43 6.18 -12.99
C VAL A 334 -13.31 5.19 -12.24
N HIS A 335 -12.70 4.33 -11.41
CA HIS A 335 -13.46 3.30 -10.70
C HIS A 335 -14.34 3.85 -9.58
N LEU A 336 -13.90 4.88 -8.86
CA LEU A 336 -14.74 5.55 -7.89
C LEU A 336 -15.95 6.20 -8.54
N VAL A 337 -15.78 6.80 -9.73
CA VAL A 337 -16.91 7.36 -10.51
C VAL A 337 -17.90 6.27 -10.91
N GLU A 338 -17.41 5.13 -11.42
CA GLU A 338 -18.25 3.98 -11.78
C GLU A 338 -19.01 3.41 -10.58
N GLN A 339 -18.39 3.41 -9.39
CA GLN A 339 -18.98 2.86 -8.17
C GLN A 339 -19.75 3.87 -7.33
N ARG A 340 -19.83 5.14 -7.75
CA ARG A 340 -20.45 6.21 -6.96
C ARG A 340 -21.87 5.88 -6.49
N GLY A 341 -22.67 5.25 -7.36
CA GLY A 341 -24.05 4.85 -7.03
C GLY A 341 -24.15 3.80 -5.92
N VAL A 342 -23.15 2.92 -5.80
CA VAL A 342 -23.11 1.86 -4.77
C VAL A 342 -22.49 2.39 -3.46
N LEU A 343 -21.45 3.22 -3.57
CA LEU A 343 -20.72 3.75 -2.43
C LEU A 343 -21.51 4.83 -1.67
N GLY A 344 -22.34 5.58 -2.39
CA GLY A 344 -22.95 6.81 -1.89
C GLY A 344 -21.96 7.99 -1.89
N ASP A 345 -22.52 9.20 -1.84
CA ASP A 345 -21.74 10.42 -2.04
C ASP A 345 -20.65 10.65 -0.98
N VAL A 346 -20.92 10.35 0.29
CA VAL A 346 -19.96 10.55 1.39
C VAL A 346 -18.71 9.70 1.16
N VAL A 347 -18.90 8.39 0.95
CA VAL A 347 -17.78 7.46 0.75
C VAL A 347 -17.01 7.79 -0.53
N TYR A 348 -17.73 8.07 -1.61
CA TYR A 348 -17.13 8.46 -2.89
C TYR A 348 -16.20 9.68 -2.73
N HIS A 349 -16.70 10.78 -2.14
CA HIS A 349 -15.88 11.99 -1.96
C HIS A 349 -14.73 11.76 -1.00
N HIS A 350 -14.94 11.03 0.10
CA HIS A 350 -13.85 10.68 1.03
C HIS A 350 -12.71 9.96 0.30
N LEU A 351 -13.02 8.89 -0.43
CA LEU A 351 -12.01 8.09 -1.13
C LEU A 351 -11.34 8.92 -2.23
N LEU A 352 -12.10 9.66 -3.03
CA LEU A 352 -11.55 10.48 -4.12
C LEU A 352 -10.57 11.53 -3.58
N ILE A 353 -10.98 12.27 -2.54
CA ILE A 353 -10.13 13.29 -1.91
C ILE A 353 -8.87 12.64 -1.35
N LYS A 354 -9.02 11.53 -0.62
CA LYS A 354 -7.89 10.79 -0.06
C LYS A 354 -6.89 10.38 -1.14
N GLU A 355 -7.35 9.87 -2.29
CA GLU A 355 -6.45 9.46 -3.38
C GLU A 355 -5.82 10.65 -4.12
N VAL A 356 -6.52 11.77 -4.28
CA VAL A 356 -5.94 13.02 -4.81
C VAL A 356 -4.83 13.53 -3.88
N PHE A 357 -5.09 13.57 -2.57
CA PHE A 357 -4.08 13.95 -1.58
C PHE A 357 -2.91 12.97 -1.55
N ARG A 358 -3.17 11.66 -1.69
CA ARG A 358 -2.13 10.64 -1.81
C ARG A 358 -1.27 10.91 -3.05
N ALA A 359 -1.87 11.21 -4.20
CA ALA A 359 -1.12 11.49 -5.41
C ALA A 359 -0.22 12.72 -5.25
N ILE A 360 -0.74 13.80 -4.66
CA ILE A 360 0.02 15.04 -4.42
C ILE A 360 1.13 14.81 -3.40
N LEU A 361 0.81 14.27 -2.22
CA LEU A 361 1.76 14.14 -1.12
C LEU A 361 2.71 12.96 -1.33
N VAL A 362 2.18 11.75 -1.55
CA VAL A 362 3.03 10.57 -1.72
C VAL A 362 3.74 10.62 -3.06
N GLY A 363 2.99 10.82 -4.15
CA GLY A 363 3.57 10.84 -5.48
C GLY A 363 4.47 12.05 -5.72
N GLY A 364 4.01 13.25 -5.39
CA GLY A 364 4.77 14.48 -5.55
C GLY A 364 6.05 14.50 -4.72
N LEU A 365 5.97 14.21 -3.40
CA LEU A 365 7.16 14.22 -2.54
C LEU A 365 8.13 13.09 -2.89
N ALA A 366 7.65 11.88 -3.20
CA ALA A 366 8.53 10.78 -3.60
C ALA A 366 9.22 11.07 -4.93
N THR A 367 8.49 11.58 -5.93
CA THR A 367 9.07 11.95 -7.22
C THR A 367 10.10 13.05 -7.06
N ALA A 368 9.80 14.10 -6.28
CA ALA A 368 10.74 15.18 -6.01
C ALA A 368 11.99 14.68 -5.27
N ALA A 369 11.82 13.87 -4.21
CA ALA A 369 12.93 13.29 -3.46
C ALA A 369 13.86 12.47 -4.37
N VAL A 370 13.29 11.59 -5.21
CA VAL A 370 14.05 10.77 -6.15
C VAL A 370 14.69 11.63 -7.25
N ALA A 371 14.01 12.66 -7.75
CA ALA A 371 14.54 13.56 -8.78
C ALA A 371 15.73 14.40 -8.32
N LEU A 372 15.82 14.74 -7.03
CA LEU A 372 16.92 15.54 -6.47
C LEU A 372 18.18 14.71 -6.18
N VAL A 373 18.09 13.38 -6.21
CA VAL A 373 19.20 12.49 -5.87
C VAL A 373 20.47 12.70 -6.72
N PRO A 374 20.43 12.82 -8.06
CA PRO A 374 21.64 13.06 -8.85
C PRO A 374 22.36 14.35 -8.43
N GLN A 375 21.61 15.42 -8.17
CA GLN A 375 22.17 16.69 -7.70
C GLN A 375 22.80 16.52 -6.31
N MET A 376 22.14 15.78 -5.41
CA MET A 376 22.68 15.47 -4.09
C MET A 376 24.01 14.71 -4.20
N VAL A 377 24.11 13.70 -5.07
CA VAL A 377 25.36 12.95 -5.30
C VAL A 377 26.44 13.87 -5.87
N HIS A 378 26.11 14.69 -6.87
CA HIS A 378 27.04 15.62 -7.48
C HIS A 378 27.62 16.62 -6.47
N ASP A 379 26.78 17.19 -5.61
CA ASP A 379 27.17 18.26 -4.68
C ASP A 379 27.80 17.74 -3.39
N THR A 380 27.34 16.60 -2.88
CA THR A 380 27.76 16.10 -1.55
C THR A 380 28.65 14.86 -1.61
N GLY A 381 28.59 14.08 -2.70
CA GLY A 381 29.25 12.77 -2.79
C GLY A 381 28.58 11.65 -1.98
N LEU A 382 27.41 11.90 -1.36
CA LEU A 382 26.68 10.94 -0.51
C LEU A 382 25.95 9.85 -1.33
N LEU A 383 26.73 8.95 -1.94
CA LEU A 383 26.21 7.92 -2.84
C LEU A 383 25.32 6.88 -2.13
N ARG A 384 25.64 6.50 -0.89
CA ARG A 384 24.90 5.45 -0.17
C ARG A 384 23.50 5.92 0.21
N GLU A 385 23.42 7.13 0.73
CA GLU A 385 22.18 7.79 1.12
C GLU A 385 21.29 8.01 -0.11
N ALA A 386 21.89 8.44 -1.22
CA ALA A 386 21.23 8.54 -2.52
C ALA A 386 20.59 7.22 -2.96
N GLN A 387 21.35 6.12 -2.92
CA GLN A 387 20.85 4.77 -3.26
C GLN A 387 19.67 4.36 -2.38
N VAL A 388 19.76 4.59 -1.07
CA VAL A 388 18.68 4.31 -0.12
C VAL A 388 17.44 5.13 -0.49
N ILE A 389 17.58 6.44 -0.69
CA ILE A 389 16.46 7.33 -1.05
C ILE A 389 15.79 6.88 -2.36
N SER A 390 16.56 6.58 -3.41
CA SER A 390 16.02 6.15 -4.70
C SER A 390 15.17 4.87 -4.61
N VAL A 391 15.52 3.97 -3.68
CA VAL A 391 14.81 2.70 -3.48
C VAL A 391 13.62 2.85 -2.52
N THR A 392 13.79 3.57 -1.41
CA THR A 392 12.84 3.56 -0.29
C THR A 392 11.89 4.75 -0.23
N ALA A 393 12.17 5.87 -0.91
CA ALA A 393 11.42 7.12 -0.74
C ALA A 393 9.90 6.93 -0.90
N TYR A 394 9.46 6.28 -1.99
CA TYR A 394 8.05 6.04 -2.23
C TYR A 394 7.39 5.21 -1.11
N PHE A 395 8.03 4.11 -0.69
CA PHE A 395 7.51 3.23 0.34
C PHE A 395 7.41 3.94 1.70
N VAL A 396 8.46 4.66 2.09
CA VAL A 396 8.51 5.39 3.37
C VAL A 396 7.46 6.49 3.40
N ILE A 397 7.37 7.31 2.35
CA ILE A 397 6.39 8.41 2.28
C ILE A 397 4.96 7.86 2.24
N SER A 398 4.72 6.78 1.49
CA SER A 398 3.41 6.11 1.45
C SER A 398 2.99 5.55 2.82
N SER A 399 3.93 4.92 3.53
CA SER A 399 3.73 4.39 4.88
C SER A 399 3.40 5.49 5.87
N ILE A 400 4.15 6.61 5.83
CA ILE A 400 3.89 7.78 6.69
C ILE A 400 2.51 8.36 6.38
N PHE A 401 2.14 8.51 5.10
CA PHE A 401 0.83 9.02 4.71
C PHE A 401 -0.32 8.13 5.22
N GLY A 402 -0.20 6.80 5.04
CA GLY A 402 -1.18 5.84 5.57
C GLY A 402 -1.32 5.94 7.09
N ALA A 403 -0.19 5.93 7.79
CA ALA A 403 -0.15 6.01 9.24
C ALA A 403 -0.75 7.31 9.78
N LEU A 404 -0.37 8.46 9.20
CA LEU A 404 -0.91 9.77 9.60
C LEU A 404 -2.40 9.88 9.30
N GLY A 405 -2.84 9.40 8.13
CA GLY A 405 -4.26 9.38 7.78
C GLY A 405 -5.07 8.59 8.81
N GLN A 406 -4.62 7.39 9.15
CA GLN A 406 -5.31 6.54 10.13
C GLN A 406 -5.24 7.10 11.56
N LEU A 407 -4.13 7.75 11.93
CA LEU A 407 -4.01 8.45 13.21
C LEU A 407 -5.01 9.61 13.32
N ILE A 408 -5.11 10.46 12.30
CA ILE A 408 -6.06 11.58 12.25
C ILE A 408 -7.49 11.07 12.33
N MET A 409 -7.83 10.04 11.55
CA MET A 409 -9.16 9.42 11.53
C MET A 409 -9.56 8.88 12.91
N ARG A 410 -8.65 8.16 13.58
CA ARG A 410 -8.87 7.62 14.92
C ARG A 410 -8.97 8.71 15.97
N PHE A 411 -8.14 9.75 15.88
CA PHE A 411 -8.19 10.90 16.78
C PHE A 411 -9.54 11.63 16.66
N MET A 412 -9.96 11.99 15.45
CA MET A 412 -11.24 12.67 15.20
C MET A 412 -12.43 11.85 15.71
N ARG A 413 -12.39 10.54 15.52
CA ARG A 413 -13.41 9.61 16.04
C ARG A 413 -13.42 9.57 17.56
N HIS A 414 -12.25 9.46 18.20
CA HIS A 414 -12.12 9.42 19.65
C HIS A 414 -12.58 10.72 20.31
N SER A 415 -12.35 11.86 19.66
CA SER A 415 -12.80 13.17 20.11
C SER A 415 -14.30 13.45 19.88
N GLY A 416 -15.05 12.53 19.28
CA GLY A 416 -16.48 12.68 19.02
C GLY A 416 -16.83 13.66 17.88
N TYR A 417 -15.84 14.28 17.23
CA TYR A 417 -16.06 15.15 16.08
C TYR A 417 -16.46 14.39 14.83
N GLY A 418 -16.21 13.08 14.81
CA GLY A 418 -16.32 12.20 13.64
C GLY A 418 -15.47 12.69 12.47
N VAL A 419 -15.57 12.02 11.33
CA VAL A 419 -14.67 12.28 10.21
C VAL A 419 -15.26 13.33 9.27
N PRO A 420 -14.62 14.50 9.11
CA PRO A 420 -15.10 15.52 8.19
C PRO A 420 -14.91 15.06 6.74
N VAL A 421 -16.03 14.92 6.01
CA VAL A 421 -16.03 14.67 4.57
C VAL A 421 -16.73 15.83 3.86
N PRO A 422 -16.01 16.59 3.00
CA PRO A 422 -16.65 17.63 2.22
C PRO A 422 -17.43 16.99 1.06
N ILE A 423 -18.72 17.29 1.00
CA ILE A 423 -19.61 16.88 -0.09
C ILE A 423 -19.85 18.07 -0.97
N PHE A 424 -19.47 17.99 -2.24
CA PHE A 424 -19.72 19.06 -3.21
C PHE A 424 -21.09 18.83 -3.85
N LYS A 425 -22.01 19.77 -3.65
CA LYS A 425 -23.33 19.80 -4.29
C LYS A 425 -23.32 20.91 -5.34
N ARG A 426 -23.81 20.58 -6.54
CA ARG A 426 -24.12 21.60 -7.56
C ARG A 426 -25.39 22.32 -7.10
N VAL A 427 -25.31 23.64 -6.96
CA VAL A 427 -26.42 24.49 -6.51
C VAL A 427 -27.39 24.75 -7.64
#